data_AF-A0A1M6B0S7-F1
#
_entry.id   AF-A0A1M6B0S7-F1
#
_cell.length_a   1.000
_cell.length_b   1.000
_cell.length_c   1.000
_cell.angle_alpha   90.00
_cell.angle_beta   90.00
_cell.angle_gamma   90.00
#
_symmetry.space_group_name_H-M   'P 1'
#
loop_
_entity.id
_entity.type
_entity.pdbx_description
1 polymer ?
#
loop_
_entity_poly.entity_id
_entity_poly.type
_entity_poly.pdbx_seq_one_letter_code
_entity_poly.pdbx_strand_id
1 'polypeptide(L)'
;MKQLQYLLDGNEAAYLKERALAVRREHYGNEVFIRGLIEFTNYCRNNCYYCGIRRDNQNVDRYRLSEGEIMECCTEGYGLGFRTFVLQGGEDGFFTDEKICRIVSSIKGSFPDCAVTLSIGEKKRESYKAFFEAGADRYLLRHETANDTHYQRLHPSELSLANRKECLNNLKDIGYQVGAGFMVGSPGQTTQTLYDDLQFLSELNPHMVGIGPFIPQHDTPFAAEKTGTVDMTVTLLAVIRLLLPRVLLPATTALGTIDPVGREKGLMAGANVVMPNLSPKRVREKYALYDKKICTGEEAAECIECLKKRVDKIGCSVVCDRGDYR
;
A
#
# COMPACT_ATOMS: atom_id res chain seq x y z
N MET A 1 24.11 -7.82 4.73
CA MET A 1 23.85 -8.97 3.83
C MET A 1 23.74 -10.32 4.54
N LYS A 2 24.82 -10.91 5.09
CA LYS A 2 24.77 -12.27 5.69
C LYS A 2 23.74 -12.40 6.82
N GLN A 3 23.61 -11.39 7.67
CA GLN A 3 22.59 -11.33 8.72
C GLN A 3 21.16 -11.29 8.16
N LEU A 4 20.93 -10.53 7.08
CA LEU A 4 19.62 -10.50 6.44
C LEU A 4 19.27 -11.87 5.86
N GLN A 5 20.20 -12.51 5.13
CA GLN A 5 19.98 -13.88 4.63
C GLN A 5 19.63 -14.84 5.76
N TYR A 6 20.38 -14.81 6.87
CA TYR A 6 20.12 -15.65 8.03
C TYR A 6 18.68 -15.49 8.56
N LEU A 7 18.18 -14.27 8.68
CA LEU A 7 16.79 -14.01 9.08
C LEU A 7 15.77 -14.48 8.02
N LEU A 8 16.07 -14.26 6.73
CA LEU A 8 15.20 -14.66 5.61
C LEU A 8 15.10 -16.18 5.47
N ASP A 9 16.12 -16.92 5.88
CA ASP A 9 16.10 -18.40 5.97
C ASP A 9 15.22 -18.91 7.13
N GLY A 10 14.59 -18.02 7.89
CA GLY A 10 13.67 -18.33 8.99
C GLY A 10 14.33 -18.45 10.36
N ASN A 11 15.65 -18.22 10.44
CA ASN A 11 16.34 -18.26 11.73
C ASN A 11 15.89 -17.09 12.62
N GLU A 12 15.71 -17.37 13.91
CA GLU A 12 15.23 -16.40 14.92
C GLU A 12 13.88 -15.73 14.61
N ALA A 13 13.08 -16.28 13.69
CA ALA A 13 11.83 -15.64 13.24
C ALA A 13 10.85 -15.32 14.39
N ALA A 14 10.77 -16.18 15.41
CA ALA A 14 9.93 -15.94 16.59
C ALA A 14 10.44 -14.74 17.42
N TYR A 15 11.75 -14.72 17.71
CA TYR A 15 12.39 -13.64 18.45
C TYR A 15 12.27 -12.29 17.71
N LEU A 16 12.52 -12.29 16.40
CA LEU A 16 12.40 -11.10 15.57
C LEU A 16 10.98 -10.51 15.62
N LYS A 17 9.94 -11.35 15.49
CA LYS A 17 8.53 -10.92 15.56
C LYS A 17 8.16 -10.39 16.94
N GLU A 18 8.62 -11.06 18.01
CA GLU A 18 8.40 -10.61 19.38
C GLU A 18 8.99 -9.20 19.60
N ARG A 19 10.23 -8.97 19.17
CA ARG A 19 10.90 -7.67 19.28
C ARG A 19 10.18 -6.60 18.48
N ALA A 20 9.80 -6.89 17.23
CA ALA A 20 9.05 -5.95 16.40
C ALA A 20 7.68 -5.61 17.01
N LEU A 21 6.97 -6.60 17.55
CA LEU A 21 5.70 -6.38 18.23
C LEU A 21 5.85 -5.52 19.49
N ALA A 22 6.89 -5.73 20.28
CA ALA A 22 7.20 -4.90 21.44
C ALA A 22 7.44 -3.44 21.04
N VAL A 23 8.26 -3.18 20.01
CA VAL A 23 8.50 -1.82 19.48
C VAL A 23 7.21 -1.19 18.94
N ARG A 24 6.38 -1.96 18.23
CA ARG A 24 5.08 -1.46 17.78
C ARG A 24 4.21 -1.04 18.96
N ARG A 25 4.16 -1.86 20.03
CA ARG A 25 3.37 -1.57 21.24
C ARG A 25 3.89 -0.38 22.02
N GLU A 26 5.20 -0.15 22.04
CA GLU A 26 5.80 1.03 22.66
C GLU A 26 5.28 2.32 22.00
N HIS A 27 5.14 2.35 20.67
CA HIS A 27 4.74 3.54 19.94
C HIS A 27 3.22 3.68 19.70
N TYR A 28 2.51 2.57 19.57
CA TYR A 28 1.10 2.55 19.15
C TYR A 28 0.19 1.72 20.07
N GLY A 29 0.72 1.17 21.16
CA GLY A 29 -0.01 0.25 22.01
C GLY A 29 -0.58 -0.92 21.19
N ASN A 30 -1.83 -1.25 21.47
CA ASN A 30 -2.55 -2.32 20.78
C ASN A 30 -3.39 -1.81 19.59
N GLU A 31 -3.29 -0.52 19.25
CA GLU A 31 -4.12 0.12 18.23
C GLU A 31 -3.73 -0.31 16.81
N VAL A 32 -4.75 -0.49 15.96
CA VAL A 32 -4.63 -0.78 14.54
C VAL A 32 -5.47 0.25 13.78
N PHE A 33 -4.81 1.04 12.92
CA PHE A 33 -5.48 2.07 12.14
C PHE A 33 -6.10 1.48 10.88
N ILE A 34 -7.31 1.93 10.56
CA ILE A 34 -7.99 1.55 9.31
C ILE A 34 -7.98 2.69 8.31
N ARG A 35 -7.79 2.36 7.04
CA ARG A 35 -7.85 3.32 5.93
C ARG A 35 -8.72 2.77 4.83
N GLY A 36 -9.74 3.53 4.44
CA GLY A 36 -10.72 3.09 3.45
C GLY A 36 -10.16 3.27 2.04
N LEU A 37 -9.91 2.17 1.36
CA LEU A 37 -9.28 2.15 0.03
C LEU A 37 -10.34 2.25 -1.07
N ILE A 38 -10.28 3.31 -1.87
CA ILE A 38 -11.18 3.57 -3.00
C ILE A 38 -10.35 3.47 -4.28
N GLU A 39 -10.54 2.38 -5.00
CA GLU A 39 -9.86 2.09 -6.27
C GLU A 39 -10.67 2.70 -7.39
N PHE A 40 -10.41 3.97 -7.70
CA PHE A 40 -11.34 4.79 -8.50
C PHE A 40 -11.14 4.67 -10.02
N THR A 41 -10.03 4.09 -10.47
CA THR A 41 -9.77 3.81 -11.89
C THR A 41 -8.75 2.69 -12.05
N ASN A 42 -8.98 1.78 -12.99
CA ASN A 42 -7.98 0.79 -13.42
C ASN A 42 -7.36 1.12 -14.78
N TYR A 43 -7.62 2.30 -15.36
CA TYR A 43 -6.87 2.77 -16.52
C TYR A 43 -5.44 3.14 -16.09
N CYS A 44 -4.45 2.75 -16.88
CA CYS A 44 -3.06 3.07 -16.61
C CYS A 44 -2.30 3.26 -17.91
N ARG A 45 -1.49 4.32 -18.02
CA ARG A 45 -0.58 4.52 -19.16
C ARG A 45 0.67 3.64 -19.10
N ASN A 46 1.01 3.13 -17.92
CA ASN A 46 2.24 2.37 -17.69
C ASN A 46 2.08 0.88 -17.98
N ASN A 47 3.21 0.20 -18.12
CA ASN A 47 3.26 -1.17 -18.59
C ASN A 47 4.02 -2.14 -17.66
N CYS A 48 4.02 -1.87 -16.35
CA CYS A 48 4.73 -2.66 -15.35
C CYS A 48 4.44 -4.16 -15.53
N TYR A 49 5.49 -4.98 -15.58
CA TYR A 49 5.40 -6.36 -16.05
C TYR A 49 4.74 -7.31 -15.05
N TYR A 50 4.55 -6.87 -13.81
CA TYR A 50 3.88 -7.61 -12.73
C TYR A 50 2.40 -7.25 -12.57
N CYS A 51 1.90 -6.20 -13.24
CA CYS A 51 0.66 -5.54 -12.86
C CYS A 51 -0.50 -5.87 -13.81
N GLY A 52 -1.59 -6.44 -13.30
CA GLY A 52 -2.77 -6.82 -14.10
C GLY A 52 -3.48 -5.65 -14.79
N ILE A 53 -3.32 -4.42 -14.30
CA ILE A 53 -3.92 -3.22 -14.92
C ILE A 53 -2.97 -2.50 -15.90
N ARG A 54 -1.84 -3.11 -16.26
CA ARG A 54 -0.90 -2.58 -17.26
C ARG A 54 -1.58 -2.25 -18.59
N ARG A 55 -1.08 -1.25 -19.32
CA ARG A 55 -1.74 -0.74 -20.54
C ARG A 55 -1.98 -1.80 -21.62
N ASP A 56 -1.07 -2.77 -21.81
CA ASP A 56 -1.24 -3.75 -22.89
C ASP A 56 -2.10 -4.95 -22.48
N ASN A 57 -2.53 -5.08 -21.21
CA ASN A 57 -3.53 -6.10 -20.88
C ASN A 57 -4.86 -5.72 -21.55
N GLN A 58 -5.31 -6.55 -22.51
CA GLN A 58 -6.56 -6.36 -23.25
C GLN A 58 -7.75 -7.09 -22.60
N ASN A 59 -7.50 -7.99 -21.64
CA ASN A 59 -8.53 -8.79 -20.97
C ASN A 59 -9.13 -8.09 -19.74
N VAL A 60 -8.56 -6.96 -19.34
CA VAL A 60 -9.04 -6.17 -18.20
C VAL A 60 -10.25 -5.32 -18.58
N ASP A 61 -11.34 -5.47 -17.82
CA ASP A 61 -12.54 -4.64 -17.92
C ASP A 61 -12.28 -3.26 -17.32
N ARG A 62 -12.07 -2.26 -18.18
CA ARG A 62 -11.65 -0.92 -17.77
C ARG A 62 -12.81 -0.10 -17.21
N TYR A 63 -12.58 0.62 -16.10
CA TYR A 63 -13.58 1.48 -15.49
C TYR A 63 -12.98 2.76 -14.90
N ARG A 64 -13.86 3.74 -14.69
CA ARG A 64 -13.63 4.95 -13.91
C ARG A 64 -14.83 5.19 -13.03
N LEU A 65 -14.62 5.50 -11.75
CA LEU A 65 -15.67 6.01 -10.89
C LEU A 65 -15.89 7.49 -11.19
N SER A 66 -17.14 7.93 -11.09
CA SER A 66 -17.46 9.35 -11.06
C SER A 66 -17.10 9.97 -9.71
N GLU A 67 -17.00 11.29 -9.66
CA GLU A 67 -16.79 12.01 -8.40
C GLU A 67 -17.92 11.76 -7.39
N GLY A 68 -19.18 11.66 -7.86
CA GLY A 68 -20.31 11.30 -7.01
C GLY A 68 -20.12 9.93 -6.34
N GLU A 69 -19.71 8.92 -7.12
CA GLU A 69 -19.45 7.58 -6.59
C GLU A 69 -18.29 7.55 -5.59
N ILE A 70 -17.24 8.36 -5.81
CA ILE A 70 -16.13 8.51 -4.85
C ILE A 70 -16.64 9.12 -3.55
N MET A 71 -17.49 10.15 -3.62
CA MET A 71 -18.08 10.80 -2.45
C MET A 71 -19.06 9.89 -1.69
N GLU A 72 -19.82 9.06 -2.39
CA GLU A 72 -20.67 8.01 -1.79
C GLU A 72 -19.82 7.02 -0.99
N CYS A 73 -18.71 6.53 -1.56
CA CYS A 73 -17.77 5.64 -0.86
C CYS A 73 -17.19 6.31 0.41
N CYS A 74 -16.86 7.61 0.33
CA CYS A 74 -16.38 8.37 1.49
C CYS A 74 -17.46 8.51 2.56
N THR A 75 -18.71 8.77 2.16
CA THR A 75 -19.86 8.89 3.07
C THR A 75 -20.10 7.59 3.82
N GLU A 76 -20.13 6.46 3.10
CA GLU A 76 -20.26 5.13 3.70
C GLU A 76 -19.09 4.82 4.65
N GLY A 77 -17.86 5.03 4.21
CA GLY A 77 -16.67 4.82 5.04
C GLY A 77 -16.66 5.69 6.29
N TYR A 78 -17.08 6.96 6.20
CA TYR A 78 -17.16 7.84 7.37
C TYR A 78 -18.12 7.28 8.43
N GLY A 79 -19.29 6.81 8.00
CA GLY A 79 -20.30 6.18 8.85
C GLY A 79 -19.84 4.87 9.50
N LEU A 80 -18.93 4.15 8.85
CA LEU A 80 -18.29 2.93 9.38
C LEU A 80 -17.09 3.22 10.31
N GLY A 81 -16.76 4.50 10.53
CA GLY A 81 -15.69 4.92 11.44
C GLY A 81 -14.33 5.15 10.77
N PHE A 82 -14.24 5.07 9.45
CA PHE A 82 -13.01 5.44 8.75
C PHE A 82 -12.73 6.94 8.89
N ARG A 83 -11.47 7.28 9.16
CA ARG A 83 -10.96 8.66 9.21
C ARG A 83 -9.80 8.91 8.25
N THR A 84 -9.58 7.98 7.32
CA THR A 84 -8.67 8.15 6.19
C THR A 84 -9.30 7.52 4.95
N PHE A 85 -9.36 8.28 3.86
CA PHE A 85 -9.72 7.79 2.54
C PHE A 85 -8.49 7.74 1.64
N VAL A 86 -8.24 6.58 1.04
CA VAL A 86 -7.12 6.36 0.13
C VAL A 86 -7.67 6.28 -1.29
N LEU A 87 -7.36 7.27 -2.12
CA LEU A 87 -7.70 7.26 -3.53
C LEU A 87 -6.56 6.58 -4.30
N GLN A 88 -6.81 5.37 -4.78
CA GLN A 88 -5.83 4.58 -5.53
C GLN A 88 -6.33 4.31 -6.95
N GLY A 89 -5.41 4.34 -7.91
CA GLY A 89 -5.72 4.04 -9.29
C GLY A 89 -4.46 3.83 -10.13
N GLY A 90 -4.65 3.41 -11.38
CA GLY A 90 -3.57 3.51 -12.36
C GLY A 90 -3.27 4.96 -12.75
N GLU A 91 -2.21 5.18 -13.53
CA GLU A 91 -1.87 6.50 -14.06
C GLU A 91 -2.77 6.84 -15.26
N ASP A 92 -3.96 7.35 -14.94
CA ASP A 92 -5.03 7.65 -15.88
C ASP A 92 -5.08 9.15 -16.25
N GLY A 93 -4.84 9.47 -17.52
CA GLY A 93 -4.87 10.84 -18.04
C GLY A 93 -6.26 11.49 -18.03
N PHE A 94 -7.33 10.74 -17.83
CA PHE A 94 -8.68 11.30 -17.68
C PHE A 94 -8.83 12.15 -16.41
N PHE A 95 -8.15 11.76 -15.33
CA PHE A 95 -8.12 12.48 -14.07
C PHE A 95 -6.97 13.49 -14.10
N THR A 96 -7.25 14.63 -14.72
CA THR A 96 -6.34 15.79 -14.74
C THR A 96 -6.07 16.29 -13.33
N ASP A 97 -5.03 17.10 -13.18
CA ASP A 97 -4.65 17.62 -11.88
C ASP A 97 -5.78 18.45 -11.25
N GLU A 98 -6.52 19.23 -12.06
CA GLU A 98 -7.68 20.00 -11.60
C GLU A 98 -8.81 19.10 -11.08
N LYS A 99 -9.06 17.97 -11.74
CA LYS A 99 -10.07 17.01 -11.28
C LYS A 99 -9.67 16.36 -9.97
N ILE A 100 -8.40 15.96 -9.82
CA ILE A 100 -7.89 15.40 -8.56
C ILE A 100 -7.99 16.44 -7.45
N CYS A 101 -7.55 17.68 -7.66
CA CYS A 101 -7.69 18.76 -6.69
C CYS A 101 -9.16 18.95 -6.28
N ARG A 102 -10.09 18.99 -7.23
CA ARG A 102 -11.53 19.13 -6.94
C ARG A 102 -12.06 17.99 -6.09
N ILE A 103 -11.70 16.75 -6.40
CA ILE A 103 -12.11 15.57 -5.61
C ILE A 103 -11.55 15.68 -4.18
N VAL A 104 -10.24 15.98 -4.05
CA VAL A 104 -9.58 16.13 -2.74
C VAL A 104 -10.27 17.21 -1.91
N SER A 105 -10.48 18.41 -2.47
CA SER A 105 -11.13 19.51 -1.75
C SER A 105 -12.59 19.20 -1.40
N SER A 106 -13.32 18.48 -2.25
CA SER A 106 -14.70 18.04 -1.96
C SER A 106 -14.76 17.06 -0.80
N ILE A 107 -13.83 16.10 -0.74
CA ILE A 107 -13.71 15.17 0.39
C ILE A 107 -13.35 15.95 1.66
N LYS A 108 -12.37 16.84 1.62
CA LYS A 108 -11.96 17.65 2.79
C LYS A 108 -13.05 18.60 3.27
N GLY A 109 -13.86 19.16 2.36
CA GLY A 109 -15.00 20.01 2.71
C GLY A 109 -16.14 19.24 3.39
N SER A 110 -16.37 17.99 2.97
CA SER A 110 -17.43 17.14 3.53
C SER A 110 -17.00 16.40 4.80
N PHE A 111 -15.71 16.08 4.93
CA PHE A 111 -15.14 15.27 6.02
C PHE A 111 -13.85 15.93 6.56
N PRO A 112 -13.94 17.08 7.24
CA PRO A 112 -12.76 17.89 7.62
C PRO A 112 -11.82 17.18 8.62
N ASP A 113 -12.32 16.25 9.41
CA ASP A 113 -11.55 15.42 10.37
C ASP A 113 -10.87 14.20 9.72
N CYS A 114 -11.13 13.93 8.44
CA CYS A 114 -10.52 12.82 7.71
C CYS A 114 -9.24 13.21 6.99
N ALA A 115 -8.31 12.26 6.87
CA ALA A 115 -7.16 12.38 5.97
C ALA A 115 -7.52 11.92 4.55
N VAL A 116 -6.95 12.58 3.54
CA VAL A 116 -6.94 12.11 2.16
C VAL A 116 -5.54 11.63 1.79
N THR A 117 -5.44 10.38 1.37
CA THR A 117 -4.20 9.76 0.89
C THR A 117 -4.32 9.49 -0.60
N LEU A 118 -3.35 9.96 -1.39
CA LEU A 118 -3.30 9.69 -2.83
C LEU A 118 -2.33 8.53 -3.14
N SER A 119 -2.68 7.67 -4.08
CA SER A 119 -1.81 6.64 -4.63
C SER A 119 -2.08 6.51 -6.13
N ILE A 120 -1.60 7.50 -6.90
CA ILE A 120 -1.94 7.68 -8.32
C ILE A 120 -0.69 7.80 -9.21
N GLY A 121 0.40 7.16 -8.79
CA GLY A 121 1.63 6.99 -9.55
C GLY A 121 2.56 8.20 -9.58
N GLU A 122 3.40 8.27 -10.61
CA GLU A 122 4.39 9.34 -10.79
C GLU A 122 3.75 10.58 -11.42
N LYS A 123 3.93 11.74 -10.78
CA LYS A 123 3.51 13.05 -11.24
C LYS A 123 4.66 14.05 -11.18
N LYS A 124 4.47 15.20 -11.83
CA LYS A 124 5.40 16.32 -11.71
C LYS A 124 5.30 16.95 -10.31
N ARG A 125 6.35 17.63 -9.88
CA ARG A 125 6.40 18.30 -8.57
C ARG A 125 5.26 19.30 -8.39
N GLU A 126 4.90 20.04 -9.45
CA GLU A 126 3.82 21.02 -9.45
C GLU A 126 2.46 20.37 -9.19
N SER A 127 2.20 19.21 -9.81
CA SER A 127 0.98 18.43 -9.57
C SER A 127 0.88 17.99 -8.12
N TYR A 128 1.97 17.43 -7.55
CA TYR A 128 1.99 17.04 -6.14
C TYR A 128 1.73 18.23 -5.22
N LYS A 129 2.30 19.40 -5.53
CA LYS A 129 2.08 20.62 -4.74
C LYS A 129 0.63 21.07 -4.81
N ALA A 130 0.04 21.09 -6.00
CA ALA A 130 -1.37 21.44 -6.18
C ALA A 130 -2.31 20.50 -5.41
N PHE A 131 -2.03 19.19 -5.40
CA PHE A 131 -2.81 18.23 -4.63
C PHE A 131 -2.69 18.46 -3.11
N PHE A 132 -1.49 18.84 -2.64
CA PHE A 132 -1.24 19.12 -1.23
C PHE A 132 -2.01 20.37 -0.79
N GLU A 133 -1.92 21.44 -1.59
CA GLU A 133 -2.65 22.70 -1.38
C GLU A 133 -4.17 22.50 -1.45
N ALA A 134 -4.66 21.56 -2.27
CA ALA A 134 -6.07 21.16 -2.31
C ALA A 134 -6.54 20.41 -1.04
N GLY A 135 -5.60 19.93 -0.22
CA GLY A 135 -5.84 19.29 1.08
C GLY A 135 -5.46 17.81 1.17
N ALA A 136 -4.68 17.27 0.23
CA ALA A 136 -4.17 15.91 0.34
C ALA A 136 -3.10 15.83 1.44
N ASP A 137 -3.25 14.88 2.35
CA ASP A 137 -2.41 14.78 3.55
C ASP A 137 -1.23 13.81 3.36
N ARG A 138 -1.45 12.75 2.58
CA ARG A 138 -0.49 11.65 2.41
C ARG A 138 -0.37 11.20 0.96
N TYR A 139 0.76 10.61 0.62
CA TYR A 139 0.98 10.03 -0.70
C TYR A 139 1.67 8.67 -0.60
N LEU A 140 1.11 7.63 -1.22
CA LEU A 140 1.70 6.30 -1.30
C LEU A 140 2.30 6.08 -2.68
N LEU A 141 3.63 5.97 -2.72
CA LEU A 141 4.40 5.68 -3.91
C LEU A 141 5.48 4.66 -3.56
N ARG A 142 5.17 3.37 -3.70
CA ARG A 142 6.17 2.32 -3.50
C ARG A 142 7.32 2.52 -4.49
N HIS A 143 8.55 2.34 -4.02
CA HIS A 143 9.74 2.36 -4.88
C HIS A 143 9.91 1.04 -5.62
N GLU A 144 9.21 -0.01 -5.20
CA GLU A 144 9.15 -1.37 -5.77
C GLU A 144 10.46 -2.16 -5.68
N THR A 145 11.60 -1.51 -5.92
CA THR A 145 12.95 -1.99 -5.67
C THR A 145 13.92 -0.80 -5.72
N ALA A 146 14.90 -0.74 -4.83
CA ALA A 146 15.93 0.29 -4.75
C ALA A 146 17.20 -0.05 -5.55
N ASN A 147 17.16 -1.14 -6.31
CA ASN A 147 18.21 -1.61 -7.22
C ASN A 147 17.83 -1.37 -8.69
N ASP A 148 18.64 -0.64 -9.46
CA ASP A 148 18.36 -0.23 -10.86
C ASP A 148 18.16 -1.43 -11.80
N THR A 149 19.03 -2.43 -11.73
CA THR A 149 18.94 -3.62 -12.60
C THR A 149 17.66 -4.40 -12.32
N HIS A 150 17.29 -4.54 -11.05
CA HIS A 150 16.02 -5.17 -10.68
C HIS A 150 14.82 -4.29 -11.07
N TYR A 151 14.92 -2.95 -10.97
CA TYR A 151 13.84 -2.05 -11.37
C TYR A 151 13.49 -2.20 -12.86
N GLN A 152 14.51 -2.27 -13.72
CA GLN A 152 14.36 -2.50 -15.17
C GLN A 152 13.79 -3.88 -15.50
N ARG A 153 13.93 -4.87 -14.61
CA ARG A 153 13.26 -6.17 -14.77
C ARG A 153 11.77 -6.07 -14.49
N LEU A 154 11.32 -5.18 -13.62
CA LEU A 154 9.93 -5.07 -13.19
C LEU A 154 9.12 -4.06 -14.00
N HIS A 155 9.79 -3.08 -14.61
CA HIS A 155 9.17 -1.92 -15.27
C HIS A 155 9.66 -1.75 -16.70
N PRO A 156 8.83 -1.17 -17.58
CA PRO A 156 9.24 -0.81 -18.93
C PRO A 156 10.27 0.33 -18.92
N SER A 157 11.05 0.45 -20.01
CA SER A 157 12.20 1.34 -20.12
C SER A 157 11.89 2.83 -19.95
N GLU A 158 10.65 3.26 -20.17
CA GLU A 158 10.20 4.63 -19.93
C GLU A 158 10.13 5.01 -18.44
N LEU A 159 10.15 4.03 -17.53
CA LEU A 159 10.20 4.24 -16.08
C LEU A 159 11.62 4.01 -15.55
N SER A 160 12.07 4.88 -14.66
CA SER A 160 13.38 4.76 -14.03
C SER A 160 13.29 4.85 -12.51
N LEU A 161 14.17 4.13 -11.82
CA LEU A 161 14.29 4.21 -10.36
C LEU A 161 14.70 5.61 -9.91
N ALA A 162 15.55 6.30 -10.68
CA ALA A 162 15.93 7.68 -10.40
C ALA A 162 14.71 8.61 -10.32
N ASN A 163 13.81 8.55 -11.31
CA ASN A 163 12.57 9.35 -11.29
C ASN A 163 11.66 8.96 -10.11
N ARG A 164 11.56 7.65 -9.81
CA ARG A 164 10.78 7.15 -8.68
C ARG A 164 11.29 7.70 -7.33
N LYS A 165 12.60 7.70 -7.11
CA LYS A 165 13.24 8.26 -5.92
C LYS A 165 13.08 9.78 -5.87
N GLU A 166 13.20 10.47 -6.99
CA GLU A 166 12.95 11.92 -7.08
C GLU A 166 11.51 12.27 -6.72
N CYS A 167 10.52 11.52 -7.21
CA CYS A 167 9.12 11.69 -6.83
C CYS A 167 8.92 11.56 -5.30
N LEU A 168 9.53 10.56 -4.68
CA LEU A 168 9.48 10.36 -3.23
C LEU A 168 10.09 11.53 -2.45
N ASN A 169 11.23 12.05 -2.91
CA ASN A 169 11.86 13.23 -2.31
C ASN A 169 11.01 14.49 -2.49
N ASN A 170 10.47 14.72 -3.69
CA ASN A 170 9.56 15.83 -3.97
C ASN A 170 8.34 15.82 -3.03
N LEU A 171 7.74 14.65 -2.81
CA LEU A 171 6.62 14.49 -1.87
C LEU A 171 7.04 14.83 -0.43
N LYS A 172 8.21 14.39 0.02
CA LYS A 172 8.75 14.74 1.35
C LYS A 172 8.98 16.23 1.48
N ASP A 173 9.63 16.85 0.50
CA ASP A 173 9.94 18.29 0.50
C ASP A 173 8.69 19.16 0.56
N ILE A 174 7.59 18.73 -0.09
CA ILE A 174 6.32 19.46 -0.09
C ILE A 174 5.63 19.40 1.29
N GLY A 175 5.88 18.35 2.07
CA GLY A 175 5.31 18.18 3.41
C GLY A 175 4.30 17.04 3.54
N TYR A 176 4.19 16.14 2.54
CA TYR A 176 3.35 14.96 2.66
C TYR A 176 3.85 14.02 3.76
N GLN A 177 2.91 13.32 4.41
CA GLN A 177 3.28 12.02 4.99
C GLN A 177 3.49 11.04 3.82
N VAL A 178 4.75 10.74 3.52
CA VAL A 178 5.15 9.88 2.40
C VAL A 178 5.16 8.41 2.76
N GLY A 179 4.54 7.58 1.92
CA GLY A 179 4.56 6.13 1.99
C GLY A 179 5.39 5.51 0.87
N ALA A 180 6.40 4.73 1.24
CA ALA A 180 7.24 3.97 0.32
C ALA A 180 7.00 2.45 0.48
N GLY A 181 7.87 1.63 -0.08
CA GLY A 181 7.83 0.17 0.06
C GLY A 181 8.10 -0.55 -1.25
N PHE A 182 8.00 -1.88 -1.20
CA PHE A 182 8.43 -2.78 -2.27
C PHE A 182 7.63 -4.10 -2.25
N MET A 183 7.68 -4.85 -3.34
CA MET A 183 7.14 -6.21 -3.41
C MET A 183 8.13 -7.23 -2.85
N VAL A 184 7.62 -8.28 -2.23
CA VAL A 184 8.42 -9.36 -1.64
C VAL A 184 8.28 -10.62 -2.49
N GLY A 185 9.41 -11.16 -2.96
CA GLY A 185 9.47 -12.32 -3.85
C GLY A 185 9.18 -12.00 -5.30
N SER A 186 9.46 -10.78 -5.77
CA SER A 186 9.28 -10.42 -7.18
C SER A 186 10.32 -11.10 -8.09
N PRO A 187 10.04 -11.27 -9.40
CA PRO A 187 10.95 -11.94 -10.32
C PRO A 187 12.34 -11.32 -10.37
N GLY A 188 13.37 -12.14 -10.12
CA GLY A 188 14.78 -11.69 -10.08
C GLY A 188 15.19 -10.98 -8.79
N GLN A 189 14.33 -10.90 -7.78
CA GLN A 189 14.69 -10.34 -6.47
C GLN A 189 15.68 -11.26 -5.74
N THR A 190 16.65 -10.66 -5.08
CA THR A 190 17.67 -11.35 -4.27
C THR A 190 17.77 -10.73 -2.89
N THR A 191 18.53 -11.37 -1.99
CA THR A 191 18.84 -10.78 -0.69
C THR A 191 19.61 -9.47 -0.80
N GLN A 192 20.40 -9.27 -1.86
CA GLN A 192 21.04 -7.98 -2.11
C GLN A 192 20.01 -6.90 -2.42
N THR A 193 19.06 -7.17 -3.32
CA THR A 193 18.05 -6.16 -3.68
C THR A 193 17.17 -5.80 -2.47
N LEU A 194 16.80 -6.80 -1.65
CA LEU A 194 16.08 -6.56 -0.39
C LEU A 194 16.90 -5.74 0.61
N TYR A 195 18.22 -5.94 0.66
CA TYR A 195 19.10 -5.13 1.48
C TYR A 195 19.15 -3.68 0.97
N ASP A 196 19.26 -3.48 -0.33
CA ASP A 196 19.21 -2.15 -0.96
C ASP A 196 17.87 -1.44 -0.64
N ASP A 197 16.76 -2.18 -0.66
CA ASP A 197 15.42 -1.67 -0.30
C ASP A 197 15.38 -1.17 1.15
N LEU A 198 15.90 -1.97 2.08
CA LEU A 198 15.96 -1.62 3.51
C LEU A 198 16.89 -0.43 3.78
N GLN A 199 18.03 -0.34 3.08
CA GLN A 199 18.92 0.81 3.15
C GLN A 199 18.22 2.07 2.65
N PHE A 200 17.57 2.00 1.49
CA PHE A 200 16.83 3.13 0.94
C PHE A 200 15.68 3.57 1.86
N LEU A 201 14.96 2.64 2.50
CA LEU A 201 13.96 3.00 3.51
C LEU A 201 14.55 3.75 4.71
N SER A 202 15.76 3.38 5.15
CA SER A 202 16.46 4.08 6.23
C SER A 202 16.88 5.49 5.84
N GLU A 203 17.40 5.65 4.62
CA GLU A 203 17.81 6.94 4.06
C GLU A 203 16.61 7.86 3.82
N LEU A 204 15.58 7.33 3.16
CA LEU A 204 14.37 8.07 2.87
C LEU A 204 13.60 8.41 4.15
N ASN A 205 13.64 7.55 5.17
CA ASN A 205 12.88 7.67 6.41
C ASN A 205 11.40 8.07 6.15
N PRO A 206 10.61 7.23 5.47
CA PRO A 206 9.23 7.51 5.14
C PRO A 206 8.29 7.32 6.35
N HIS A 207 7.14 7.97 6.29
CA HIS A 207 6.12 7.89 7.35
C HIS A 207 5.36 6.56 7.29
N MET A 208 5.24 5.97 6.09
CA MET A 208 4.61 4.67 5.88
C MET A 208 5.49 3.78 5.01
N VAL A 209 5.41 2.46 5.23
CA VAL A 209 6.09 1.49 4.38
C VAL A 209 5.13 0.36 4.05
N GLY A 210 4.63 0.29 2.82
CA GLY A 210 3.77 -0.79 2.37
C GLY A 210 4.55 -1.88 1.64
N ILE A 211 4.64 -3.07 2.24
CA ILE A 211 5.17 -4.26 1.57
C ILE A 211 4.10 -5.35 1.46
N GLY A 212 4.24 -6.20 0.45
CA GLY A 212 3.37 -7.36 0.28
C GLY A 212 4.02 -8.36 -0.66
N PRO A 213 3.61 -9.64 -0.60
CA PRO A 213 4.12 -10.65 -1.50
C PRO A 213 3.77 -10.27 -2.95
N PHE A 214 4.72 -10.49 -3.86
CA PHE A 214 4.40 -10.55 -5.28
C PHE A 214 3.43 -11.71 -5.52
N ILE A 215 2.37 -11.46 -6.28
CA ILE A 215 1.40 -12.46 -6.68
C ILE A 215 1.28 -12.34 -8.20
N PRO A 216 1.51 -13.42 -8.97
CA PRO A 216 1.41 -13.36 -10.42
C PRO A 216 -0.02 -13.03 -10.86
N GLN A 217 -0.11 -12.44 -12.05
CA GLN A 217 -1.37 -12.20 -12.74
C GLN A 217 -1.30 -12.86 -14.11
N HIS A 218 -2.32 -13.66 -14.45
CA HIS A 218 -2.29 -14.52 -15.63
C HIS A 218 -2.17 -13.80 -16.99
N ASP A 219 -2.55 -12.54 -17.10
CA ASP A 219 -2.43 -11.71 -18.32
C ASP A 219 -1.18 -10.82 -18.33
N THR A 220 -0.19 -11.13 -17.48
CA THR A 220 1.08 -10.39 -17.42
C THR A 220 2.26 -11.22 -17.93
N PRO A 221 3.36 -10.58 -18.34
CA PRO A 221 4.62 -11.28 -18.64
C PRO A 221 5.12 -12.18 -17.51
N PHE A 222 4.72 -11.92 -16.26
CA PHE A 222 5.08 -12.69 -15.08
C PHE A 222 4.02 -13.70 -14.63
N ALA A 223 3.08 -14.07 -15.50
CA ALA A 223 2.04 -15.06 -15.21
C ALA A 223 2.58 -16.40 -14.66
N ALA A 224 3.75 -16.85 -15.14
CA ALA A 224 4.36 -18.12 -14.76
C ALA A 224 5.35 -18.01 -13.58
N GLU A 225 5.57 -16.80 -13.06
CA GLU A 225 6.51 -16.58 -11.96
C GLU A 225 5.94 -17.03 -10.62
N LYS A 226 6.82 -17.36 -9.68
CA LYS A 226 6.41 -17.85 -8.36
C LYS A 226 5.89 -16.70 -7.49
N THR A 227 4.85 -16.97 -6.73
CA THR A 227 4.36 -16.08 -5.67
C THR A 227 5.43 -15.90 -4.59
N GLY A 228 5.56 -14.68 -4.07
CA GLY A 228 6.29 -14.42 -2.83
C GLY A 228 5.66 -15.13 -1.63
N THR A 229 6.44 -15.35 -0.58
CA THR A 229 5.99 -16.13 0.58
C THR A 229 5.51 -15.25 1.73
N VAL A 230 4.57 -15.79 2.51
CA VAL A 230 4.10 -15.19 3.76
C VAL A 230 5.26 -14.99 4.72
N ASP A 231 6.06 -16.04 4.94
CA ASP A 231 7.13 -16.03 5.93
C ASP A 231 8.20 -14.97 5.63
N MET A 232 8.63 -14.86 4.38
CA MET A 232 9.59 -13.82 3.96
C MET A 232 9.00 -12.42 4.15
N THR A 233 7.73 -12.23 3.78
CA THR A 233 7.05 -10.94 3.94
C THR A 233 6.92 -10.56 5.42
N VAL A 234 6.50 -11.49 6.27
CA VAL A 234 6.33 -11.28 7.72
C VAL A 234 7.67 -11.02 8.41
N THR A 235 8.73 -11.72 8.02
CA THR A 235 10.10 -11.44 8.49
C THR A 235 10.52 -10.01 8.12
N LEU A 236 10.29 -9.59 6.88
CA LEU A 236 10.63 -8.23 6.44
C LEU A 236 9.79 -7.15 7.13
N LEU A 237 8.51 -7.41 7.42
CA LEU A 237 7.69 -6.50 8.24
C LEU A 237 8.32 -6.26 9.61
N ALA A 238 8.80 -7.34 10.26
CA ALA A 238 9.46 -7.25 11.55
C ALA A 238 10.80 -6.48 11.46
N VAL A 239 11.62 -6.75 10.44
CA VAL A 239 12.86 -5.98 10.18
C VAL A 239 12.55 -4.49 10.00
N ILE A 240 11.56 -4.15 9.18
CA ILE A 240 11.18 -2.75 8.89
C ILE A 240 10.70 -2.04 10.16
N ARG A 241 9.88 -2.69 11.00
CA ARG A 241 9.45 -2.11 12.28
C ARG A 241 10.64 -1.80 13.19
N LEU A 242 11.62 -2.68 13.26
CA LEU A 242 12.82 -2.46 14.09
C LEU A 242 13.72 -1.36 13.50
N LEU A 243 13.78 -1.26 12.18
CA LEU A 243 14.56 -0.26 11.46
C LEU A 243 13.93 1.15 11.55
N LEU A 244 12.60 1.21 11.49
CA LEU A 244 11.81 2.44 11.53
C LEU A 244 10.74 2.32 12.65
N PRO A 245 11.10 2.55 13.92
CA PRO A 245 10.24 2.26 15.08
C PRO A 245 8.85 2.91 15.03
N ARG A 246 8.74 4.09 14.43
CA ARG A 246 7.51 4.89 14.32
C ARG A 246 6.79 4.75 12.97
N VAL A 247 7.19 3.81 12.11
CA VAL A 247 6.55 3.69 10.78
C VAL A 247 5.08 3.23 10.88
N LEU A 248 4.22 3.77 10.02
CA LEU A 248 2.89 3.23 9.78
C LEU A 248 2.98 2.10 8.74
N LEU A 249 2.77 0.87 9.20
CA LEU A 249 3.10 -0.35 8.47
C LEU A 249 1.81 -1.15 8.21
N PRO A 250 1.29 -1.18 6.98
CA PRO A 250 0.10 -1.94 6.65
C PRO A 250 0.34 -3.45 6.57
N ALA A 251 -0.56 -4.22 7.20
CA ALA A 251 -0.77 -5.62 6.87
C ALA A 251 -1.64 -5.70 5.61
N THR A 252 -1.00 -5.90 4.46
CA THR A 252 -1.62 -5.68 3.15
C THR A 252 -2.61 -6.78 2.75
N THR A 253 -3.58 -6.43 1.90
CA THR A 253 -4.53 -7.35 1.25
C THR A 253 -3.83 -8.50 0.50
N ALA A 254 -2.65 -8.24 -0.08
CA ALA A 254 -1.85 -9.27 -0.75
C ALA A 254 -1.43 -10.39 0.23
N LEU A 255 -1.08 -10.04 1.48
CA LEU A 255 -0.74 -11.02 2.50
C LEU A 255 -1.96 -11.86 2.91
N GLY A 256 -3.14 -11.24 3.02
CA GLY A 256 -4.41 -11.94 3.25
C GLY A 256 -4.90 -12.77 2.05
N THR A 257 -4.46 -12.44 0.83
CA THR A 257 -4.80 -13.18 -0.39
C THR A 257 -4.13 -14.54 -0.42
N ILE A 258 -2.86 -14.62 -0.02
CA ILE A 258 -2.07 -15.87 -0.08
C ILE A 258 -2.13 -16.69 1.21
N ASP A 259 -2.70 -16.14 2.29
CA ASP A 259 -2.88 -16.83 3.57
C ASP A 259 -4.14 -16.30 4.29
N PRO A 260 -5.09 -17.19 4.66
CA PRO A 260 -6.32 -16.79 5.35
C PRO A 260 -6.09 -15.94 6.61
N VAL A 261 -4.98 -16.14 7.33
CA VAL A 261 -4.57 -15.40 8.54
C VAL A 261 -3.35 -14.51 8.30
N GLY A 262 -3.04 -14.20 7.04
CA GLY A 262 -1.87 -13.42 6.65
C GLY A 262 -1.85 -12.02 7.26
N ARG A 263 -3.01 -11.35 7.31
CA ARG A 263 -3.11 -10.00 7.92
C ARG A 263 -2.76 -10.03 9.41
N GLU A 264 -3.26 -11.00 10.17
CA GLU A 264 -2.91 -11.18 11.58
C GLU A 264 -1.43 -11.51 11.76
N LYS A 265 -0.87 -12.40 10.92
CA LYS A 265 0.56 -12.68 10.94
C LYS A 265 1.38 -11.39 10.72
N GLY A 266 0.94 -10.51 9.82
CA GLY A 266 1.53 -9.19 9.60
C GLY A 266 1.43 -8.26 10.82
N LEU A 267 0.24 -8.15 11.43
CA LEU A 267 0.01 -7.35 12.64
C LEU A 267 0.86 -7.83 13.82
N MET A 268 1.00 -9.15 13.97
CA MET A 268 1.84 -9.78 14.99
C MET A 268 3.35 -9.68 14.69
N ALA A 269 3.73 -9.22 13.49
CA ALA A 269 5.10 -8.93 13.10
C ALA A 269 5.43 -7.43 13.05
N GLY A 270 4.59 -6.59 13.67
CA GLY A 270 4.86 -5.16 13.82
C GLY A 270 4.07 -4.24 12.89
N ALA A 271 3.21 -4.78 12.02
CA ALA A 271 2.24 -3.97 11.29
C ALA A 271 1.20 -3.36 12.24
N ASN A 272 0.67 -2.18 11.89
CA ASN A 272 -0.29 -1.43 12.69
C ASN A 272 -1.35 -0.71 11.84
N VAL A 273 -1.44 -1.01 10.54
CA VAL A 273 -2.45 -0.46 9.63
C VAL A 273 -3.13 -1.60 8.86
N VAL A 274 -4.43 -1.47 8.59
CA VAL A 274 -5.17 -2.31 7.64
C VAL A 274 -5.92 -1.40 6.68
N MET A 275 -6.04 -1.81 5.42
CA MET A 275 -6.65 -0.97 4.36
C MET A 275 -7.85 -1.67 3.69
N PRO A 276 -9.01 -1.78 4.36
CA PRO A 276 -10.21 -2.35 3.76
C PRO A 276 -10.67 -1.60 2.51
N ASN A 277 -11.25 -2.31 1.57
CA ASN A 277 -11.75 -1.79 0.30
C ASN A 277 -13.14 -1.16 0.47
N LEU A 278 -13.24 0.13 0.14
CA LEU A 278 -14.46 0.93 0.09
C LEU A 278 -15.04 1.08 -1.32
N SER A 279 -14.37 0.58 -2.36
CA SER A 279 -14.83 0.73 -3.75
C SER A 279 -16.22 0.10 -3.93
N PRO A 280 -17.04 0.57 -4.88
CA PRO A 280 -18.33 -0.05 -5.15
C PRO A 280 -18.16 -1.52 -5.56
N LYS A 281 -19.00 -2.42 -5.04
CA LYS A 281 -18.90 -3.88 -5.32
C LYS A 281 -18.77 -4.21 -6.81
N ARG A 282 -19.49 -3.46 -7.66
CA ARG A 282 -19.50 -3.62 -9.14
C ARG A 282 -18.13 -3.43 -9.81
N VAL A 283 -17.14 -2.82 -9.15
CA VAL A 283 -15.79 -2.60 -9.72
C VAL A 283 -14.67 -3.30 -8.97
N ARG A 284 -14.92 -3.86 -7.78
CA ARG A 284 -13.88 -4.43 -6.92
C ARG A 284 -13.07 -5.55 -7.60
N GLU A 285 -13.76 -6.44 -8.32
CA GLU A 285 -13.12 -7.52 -9.08
C GLU A 285 -12.38 -7.00 -10.34
N LYS A 286 -12.81 -5.86 -10.88
CA LYS A 286 -12.19 -5.22 -12.05
C LYS A 286 -10.82 -4.60 -11.72
N TYR A 287 -10.57 -4.27 -10.46
CA TYR A 287 -9.26 -3.77 -10.00
C TYR A 287 -8.34 -4.92 -9.56
N ALA A 288 -7.97 -5.76 -10.53
CA ALA A 288 -7.12 -6.92 -10.35
C ALA A 288 -5.65 -6.59 -10.63
N LEU A 289 -4.93 -6.09 -9.62
CA LEU A 289 -3.47 -5.92 -9.72
C LEU A 289 -2.74 -7.27 -9.85
N TYR A 290 -3.31 -8.31 -9.23
CA TYR A 290 -2.85 -9.69 -9.17
C TYR A 290 -4.02 -10.66 -9.07
N ASP A 291 -3.79 -11.94 -9.34
CA ASP A 291 -4.85 -12.95 -9.34
C ASP A 291 -5.40 -13.25 -7.94
N LYS A 292 -6.68 -13.62 -7.89
CA LYS A 292 -7.41 -14.06 -6.67
C LYS A 292 -7.44 -13.03 -5.55
N LYS A 293 -7.21 -11.75 -5.86
CA LYS A 293 -7.32 -10.65 -4.90
C LYS A 293 -8.61 -10.75 -4.11
N ILE A 294 -8.48 -10.90 -2.79
CA ILE A 294 -9.63 -10.89 -1.89
C ILE A 294 -10.29 -9.50 -1.93
N CYS A 295 -11.55 -9.44 -2.34
CA CYS A 295 -12.27 -8.19 -2.54
C CYS A 295 -13.74 -8.25 -2.06
N THR A 296 -14.12 -9.38 -1.48
CA THR A 296 -15.43 -9.67 -0.86
C THR A 296 -15.23 -10.08 0.59
N GLY A 297 -16.32 -10.15 1.36
CA GLY A 297 -16.26 -10.52 2.78
C GLY A 297 -15.45 -9.51 3.61
N GLU A 298 -14.44 -9.96 4.33
CA GLU A 298 -13.68 -9.17 5.32
C GLU A 298 -12.73 -8.09 4.76
N GLU A 299 -12.63 -8.00 3.44
CA GLU A 299 -11.96 -6.88 2.76
C GLU A 299 -12.96 -5.79 2.37
N ALA A 300 -14.26 -6.08 2.41
CA ALA A 300 -15.31 -5.10 2.27
C ALA A 300 -15.36 -4.24 3.54
N ALA A 301 -15.38 -2.92 3.39
CA ALA A 301 -15.60 -2.03 4.52
C ALA A 301 -16.91 -2.36 5.27
N GLU A 302 -17.91 -2.87 4.57
CA GLU A 302 -19.18 -3.33 5.13
C GLU A 302 -19.01 -4.50 6.13
N CYS A 303 -17.86 -5.16 6.15
CA CYS A 303 -17.49 -6.20 7.13
C CYS A 303 -16.49 -5.71 8.18
N ILE A 304 -16.46 -4.40 8.48
CA ILE A 304 -15.57 -3.83 9.51
C ILE A 304 -15.68 -4.53 10.87
N GLU A 305 -16.87 -5.01 11.24
CA GLU A 305 -17.10 -5.77 12.47
C GLU A 305 -16.43 -7.15 12.45
N CYS A 306 -16.33 -7.80 11.29
CA CYS A 306 -15.55 -9.03 11.16
C CYS A 306 -14.06 -8.76 11.32
N LEU A 307 -13.56 -7.67 10.72
CA LEU A 307 -12.17 -7.25 10.88
C LEU A 307 -11.85 -6.96 12.36
N LYS A 308 -12.70 -6.19 13.06
CA LYS A 308 -12.57 -5.91 14.49
C LYS A 308 -12.42 -7.19 15.30
N LYS A 309 -13.34 -8.15 15.13
CA LYS A 309 -13.30 -9.44 15.83
C LYS A 309 -12.00 -10.22 15.57
N ARG A 310 -11.46 -10.19 14.36
CA ARG A 310 -10.18 -10.86 14.03
C ARG A 310 -8.99 -10.16 14.69
N VAL A 311 -8.98 -8.83 14.67
CA VAL A 311 -7.95 -8.01 15.30
C VAL A 311 -7.98 -8.16 16.83
N ASP A 312 -9.18 -8.22 17.43
CA ASP A 312 -9.36 -8.43 18.88
C ASP A 312 -8.85 -9.80 19.34
N LYS A 313 -9.05 -10.86 18.53
CA LYS A 313 -8.55 -12.22 18.82
C LYS A 313 -7.03 -12.31 18.95
N ILE A 314 -6.29 -11.39 18.34
CA ILE A 314 -4.82 -11.32 18.44
C ILE A 314 -4.35 -10.28 19.47
N GLY A 315 -5.26 -9.77 20.31
CA GLY A 315 -4.95 -8.79 21.36
C GLY A 315 -4.62 -7.40 20.84
N CYS A 316 -5.15 -7.04 19.67
CA CYS A 316 -5.09 -5.71 19.08
C CYS A 316 -6.50 -5.10 19.02
N SER A 317 -6.64 -3.82 18.71
CA SER A 317 -7.95 -3.18 18.56
C SER A 317 -7.97 -2.19 17.41
N VAL A 318 -8.98 -2.28 16.56
CA VAL A 318 -9.19 -1.30 15.48
C VAL A 318 -9.67 0.02 16.08
N VAL A 319 -9.05 1.12 15.70
CA VAL A 319 -9.40 2.47 16.17
C VAL A 319 -10.01 3.33 15.07
N CYS A 320 -10.99 4.15 15.44
CA CYS A 320 -11.56 5.19 14.59
C CYS A 320 -10.72 6.47 14.72
N ASP A 321 -9.52 6.44 14.17
CA ASP A 321 -8.55 7.53 14.26
C ASP A 321 -8.02 7.87 12.86
N ARG A 322 -7.66 9.13 12.64
CA ARG A 322 -7.06 9.59 11.38
C ARG A 322 -5.74 8.87 11.08
N GLY A 323 -5.02 8.38 12.10
CA GLY A 323 -3.83 7.55 11.97
C GLY A 323 -2.64 8.30 11.39
N ASP A 324 -2.44 9.54 11.84
CA ASP A 324 -1.29 10.36 11.47
C ASP A 324 0.00 9.83 12.10
N TYR A 325 1.10 9.98 11.36
CA TYR A 325 2.43 9.64 11.84
C TYR A 325 2.81 10.55 13.04
N ARG A 326 3.40 9.95 14.08
CA ARG A 326 3.84 10.59 15.33
C ARG A 326 5.30 10.23 15.57
#